data_AF-X0SZE0-F1
#
_entry.id   AF-X0SZE0-F1
#
_cell.length_a   1.000
_cell.length_b   1.000
_cell.length_c   1.000
_cell.angle_alpha   90.00
_cell.angle_beta   90.00
_cell.angle_gamma   90.00
#
_symmetry.space_group_name_H-M   'P 1'
#
loop_
_entity.id
_entity.type
_entity.pdbx_description
1 polymer ?
#
loop_
_entity_poly.entity_id
_entity_poly.type
_entity_poly.pdbx_seq_one_letter_code
_entity_poly.pdbx_strand_id
1 'polypeptide(L)' 'MLNIIDRVRKEDKSYLEFMLHSSELMPGGSPIFTNNKQIEKLYYDIEYIFDYAHNDFVGKTLNEYYVEK' A
#
# COMPACT_ATOMS: atom_id res chain seq x y z
N MET A 1 -1.63 -1.35 9.22
CA MET A 1 -1.93 -0.51 8.04
C MET A 1 -3.43 -0.33 7.81
N LEU A 2 -4.26 -1.36 8.02
CA LEU A 2 -5.73 -1.26 7.90
C LEU A 2 -6.35 -0.10 8.70
N ASN A 3 -5.89 0.15 9.93
CA ASN A 3 -6.37 1.29 10.73
C ASN A 3 -6.20 2.66 10.05
N ILE A 4 -5.20 2.80 9.15
CA ILE A 4 -5.01 4.03 8.37
C ILE A 4 -6.11 4.16 7.32
N ILE A 5 -6.47 3.05 6.66
CA ILE A 5 -7.59 2.98 5.71
C ILE A 5 -8.89 3.36 6.43
N ASP A 6 -9.16 2.77 7.58
CA ASP A 6 -10.37 3.08 8.37
C ASP A 6 -10.42 4.53 8.81
N ARG A 7 -9.27 5.09 9.18
CA ARG A 7 -9.16 6.51 9.53
C ARG A 7 -9.42 7.41 8.31
N VAL A 8 -8.85 7.08 7.15
CA VAL A 8 -9.08 7.85 5.91
C VAL A 8 -10.55 7.82 5.51
N ARG A 9 -11.22 6.66 5.62
CA ARG A 9 -12.68 6.52 5.44
C ARG A 9 -13.45 7.44 6.39
N LYS A 10 -13.10 7.40 7.68
CA LYS A 10 -13.79 8.19 8.71
C LYS A 10 -13.57 9.70 8.54
N GLU A 11 -12.40 10.10 8.08
CA GLU A 11 -12.04 11.51 7.86
C GLU A 11 -12.44 12.04 6.47
N ASP A 12 -13.11 11.22 5.66
CA ASP A 12 -13.57 11.53 4.30
C ASP A 12 -12.46 12.17 3.43
N LYS A 13 -11.26 11.59 3.45
CA LYS A 13 -10.18 12.08 2.59
C LYS A 13 -10.39 11.61 1.16
N SER A 14 -10.05 12.49 0.22
CA SER A 14 -10.16 12.23 -1.22
C SER A 14 -9.21 11.16 -1.76
N TYR A 15 -8.17 10.79 -1.02
CA TYR A 15 -7.20 9.78 -1.45
C TYR A 15 -6.48 9.13 -0.27
N LEU A 16 -5.93 7.95 -0.56
CA LEU A 16 -4.95 7.24 0.25
C LEU A 16 -3.76 6.93 -0.64
N GLU A 17 -2.55 7.18 -0.15
CA GLU A 17 -1.31 6.88 -0.87
C GLU A 17 -0.56 5.74 -0.17
N PHE A 18 -0.13 4.76 -0.96
CA PHE A 18 0.73 3.67 -0.52
C PHE A 18 2.07 3.79 -1.25
N MET A 19 3.17 3.88 -0.51
CA MET A 19 4.53 3.97 -1.06
C MET A 19 5.40 2.88 -0.46
N LEU A 20 6.29 2.34 -1.29
CA LEU A 20 7.31 1.37 -0.91
C LEU A 20 8.60 1.71 -1.66
N HIS A 21 9.76 1.43 -1.06
CA HIS A 21 11.02 1.52 -1.77
C HIS A 21 11.33 0.19 -2.45
N SER A 22 11.81 0.18 -3.70
CA SER A 22 12.04 -1.06 -4.45
C SER A 22 13.03 -2.01 -3.75
N SER A 23 13.94 -1.48 -2.94
CA SER A 23 14.86 -2.29 -2.15
C SER A 23 14.19 -3.08 -1.02
N GLU A 24 12.99 -2.69 -0.58
CA GLU A 24 12.20 -3.44 0.41
C GLU A 24 11.57 -4.71 -0.18
N LEU A 25 11.51 -4.82 -1.51
CA LEU A 25 11.02 -6.01 -2.22
C LEU A 25 12.11 -7.05 -2.48
N MET A 26 13.33 -6.80 -1.99
CA MET A 26 14.47 -7.69 -2.18
C MET A 26 15.00 -8.19 -0.84
N PRO A 27 15.31 -9.49 -0.70
CA PRO A 27 15.96 -10.01 0.50
C PRO A 27 17.30 -9.30 0.75
N GLY A 28 17.43 -8.67 1.91
CA GLY A 28 18.64 -7.91 2.26
C GLY A 28 18.80 -6.60 1.48
N GLY A 29 17.83 -6.21 0.64
CA GLY A 29 17.80 -4.89 0.00
C GLY A 29 17.47 -3.76 0.98
N SER A 30 16.95 -4.10 2.17
CA SER A 30 16.83 -3.18 3.30
C SER A 30 17.15 -3.88 4.63
N PRO A 31 17.47 -3.14 5.70
CA PRO A 31 17.63 -3.72 7.04
C PRO A 31 16.34 -4.33 7.62
N ILE A 32 15.18 -4.00 7.05
CA ILE A 32 13.86 -4.40 7.55
C ILE A 32 13.51 -5.81 7.05
N PHE A 33 13.81 -6.10 5.78
CA PHE A 33 13.51 -7.39 5.15
C PHE A 33 14.80 -8.09 4.74
N THR A 34 15.27 -9.00 5.58
CA THR A 34 16.61 -9.62 5.44
C THR A 34 16.59 -10.95 4.68
N ASN A 35 15.43 -11.59 4.57
CA ASN A 35 15.32 -12.92 3.94
C ASN A 35 14.05 -13.09 3.09
N ASN A 36 14.07 -14.12 2.23
CA ASN A 36 12.98 -14.43 1.30
C ASN A 36 11.62 -14.61 2.00
N LYS A 37 11.56 -15.28 3.15
CA LYS A 37 10.30 -15.51 3.87
C LYS A 37 9.63 -14.20 4.30
N GLN A 38 10.42 -13.20 4.67
CA GLN A 38 9.89 -11.88 5.02
C GLN A 38 9.38 -11.13 3.78
N ILE A 39 10.03 -11.30 2.63
CA ILE A 39 9.59 -10.73 1.35
C ILE A 39 8.26 -11.37 0.90
N GLU A 40 8.16 -12.70 0.97
CA GLU A 40 6.89 -13.38 0.68
C GLU A 40 5.75 -12.89 1.59
N LYS A 41 6.04 -12.75 2.90
CA LYS A 41 5.07 -12.18 3.84
C LYS A 41 4.67 -10.75 3.46
N LEU A 42 5.62 -9.93 3.02
CA LEU A 42 5.33 -8.56 2.58
C LEU A 42 4.37 -8.57 1.38
N TYR A 43 4.57 -9.45 0.40
CA TYR A 43 3.64 -9.57 -0.73
C TYR A 43 2.23 -9.97 -0.27
N TYR A 44 2.10 -10.97 0.60
CA TYR A 44 0.80 -11.35 1.18
C TYR A 44 0.14 -10.19 1.94
N ASP A 45 0.91 -9.44 2.72
CA ASP A 45 0.40 -8.28 3.46
C ASP A 45 -0.06 -7.17 2.49
N ILE A 46 0.66 -6.93 1.39
CA ILE A 46 0.29 -5.94 0.34
C ILE A 46 -1.01 -6.36 -0.35
N GLU A 47 -1.12 -7.61 -0.77
CA GLU A 47 -2.35 -8.14 -1.39
C GLU A 47 -3.55 -7.96 -0.49
N TYR A 48 -3.41 -8.32 0.79
CA TYR A 48 -4.48 -8.18 1.77
C TYR A 48 -4.86 -6.71 2.01
N ILE A 49 -3.88 -5.80 2.03
CA ILE A 49 -4.14 -4.35 2.16
C ILE A 49 -4.94 -3.82 0.97
N PHE A 50 -4.58 -4.21 -0.25
CA PHE A 50 -5.30 -3.76 -1.45
C PHE A 50 -6.68 -4.38 -1.58
N ASP A 51 -6.85 -5.66 -1.26
CA ASP A 51 -8.17 -6.30 -1.21
C ASP A 51 -9.09 -5.59 -0.21
N TYR A 52 -8.58 -5.28 0.99
CA TYR A 52 -9.33 -4.54 2.00
C TYR A 52 -9.71 -3.12 1.55
N ALA A 53 -8.80 -2.43 0.84
CA ALA A 53 -9.03 -1.08 0.34
C ALA A 53 -9.96 -1.02 -0.87
N HIS A 54 -9.99 -2.08 -1.70
CA HIS A 54 -10.73 -2.09 -2.97
C HIS A 54 -12.24 -1.87 -2.82
N ASN A 55 -12.79 -2.13 -1.63
CA ASN A 55 -14.20 -1.88 -1.34
C ASN A 55 -14.61 -0.40 -1.43
N ASP A 56 -13.68 0.53 -1.20
CA ASP A 56 -13.96 1.97 -1.13
C ASP A 56 -13.03 2.83 -2.01
N PHE A 57 -11.91 2.26 -2.46
CA PHE A 57 -10.90 2.97 -3.23
C PHE A 57 -10.65 2.28 -4.57
N VAL A 58 -10.37 3.11 -5.58
CA VAL A 58 -9.90 2.66 -6.90
C VAL A 58 -8.42 3.04 -7.06
N GLY A 59 -7.63 2.12 -7.62
CA GLY A 59 -6.22 2.37 -7.92
C GLY A 59 -6.07 3.43 -9.02
N LYS A 60 -5.22 4.43 -8.77
CA LYS A 60 -4.89 5.49 -9.71
C LYS A 60 -3.41 5.85 -9.63
N THR A 61 -2.83 6.19 -10.77
CA THR A 61 -1.57 6.92 -10.83
C THR A 61 -1.75 8.35 -10.30
N LEU A 62 -0.66 8.98 -9.89
CA LEU A 62 -0.70 10.37 -9.43
C LEU A 62 -1.22 11.32 -10.53
N ASN A 63 -0.91 11.04 -11.80
CA ASN A 63 -1.40 11.82 -12.93
C ASN A 63 -2.92 11.66 -13.13
N GLU A 64 -3.45 10.43 -13.10
CA GLU A 64 -4.89 10.18 -13.20
C GLU A 64 -5.65 10.86 -12.07
N TYR A 65 -5.13 10.76 -10.84
CA TYR A 65 -5.73 11.45 -9.71
C TYR A 65 -5.69 12.98 -9.88
N TYR A 66 -4.59 13.54 -10.37
CA TYR A 66 -4.47 14.99 -10.58
C TYR A 66 -5.41 15.51 -11.67
N VAL A 67 -5.61 14.76 -12.75
CA VAL A 67 -6.44 15.18 -13.90
C VAL A 67 -7.93 15.05 -13.61
N GLU A 68 -8.36 14.06 -12.81
CA GLU A 68 -9.77 13.80 -12.50
C GLU A 68 -10.31 14.52 -11.26
N LYS A 69 -9.47 15.28 -10.56
CA LYS A 69 -9.84 16.03 -9.34
C LYS A 69 -10.42 17.40 -9.65
#